data_AF-A0A971E5P3-F1
#
_entry.id   AF-A0A971E5P3-F1
#
_cell.length_a   1.000
_cell.length_b   1.000
_cell.length_c   1.000
_cell.angle_alpha   90.00
_cell.angle_beta   90.00
_cell.angle_gamma   90.00
#
_symmetry.space_group_name_H-M   'P 1'
#
loop_
_entity.id
_entity.type
_entity.pdbx_description
1 polymer ?
#
loop_
_entity_poly.entity_id
_entity_poly.type
_entity_poly.pdbx_seq_one_letter_code
_entity_poly.pdbx_strand_id
1 'polypeptide(L)'
;MKRLSVVLAVLVVLIAGISCMASQQITDSHRQAAEELLVAMGMERTLEESINSNLSMQLQQMPQLAQYEDVMRAFLYKYMSWEYLKEHIVQLYAEEFTEQELREITAFYRTETGKKLIELTPVLMQKGMAIGQKAVEEHLPELQQMILQKMQEANSGQ
;
A
#
# COMPACT_ATOMS: atom_id res chain seq x y z
N MET A 1 15.86 -34.04 -50.84
CA MET A 1 16.91 -33.48 -49.95
C MET A 1 17.00 -31.94 -49.96
N LYS A 2 15.92 -31.19 -50.28
CA LYS A 2 15.87 -29.72 -50.16
C LYS A 2 14.64 -29.18 -49.39
N ARG A 3 13.87 -30.09 -48.78
CA ARG A 3 12.66 -29.75 -47.99
C ARG A 3 12.79 -30.09 -46.50
N LEU A 4 13.97 -30.57 -46.08
CA LEU A 4 14.27 -30.88 -44.68
C LEU A 4 15.02 -29.74 -43.96
N SER A 5 15.49 -28.73 -44.70
CA SER A 5 16.31 -27.64 -44.15
C SER A 5 15.51 -26.42 -43.68
N VAL A 6 14.19 -26.40 -43.89
CA VAL A 6 13.33 -25.25 -43.52
C VAL A 6 12.63 -25.48 -42.18
N VAL A 7 12.47 -26.73 -41.73
CA VAL A 7 11.84 -27.04 -40.44
C VAL A 7 12.79 -26.80 -39.25
N LEU A 8 14.11 -26.82 -39.46
CA LEU A 8 15.08 -26.50 -38.40
C LEU A 8 15.28 -24.99 -38.16
N ALA A 9 14.86 -24.13 -39.10
CA ALA A 9 14.99 -22.67 -38.97
C ALA A 9 13.83 -22.02 -38.17
N VAL A 10 12.75 -22.76 -37.92
CA VAL A 10 11.58 -22.26 -37.17
C VAL A 10 11.69 -22.58 -35.66
N LEU A 11 12.62 -23.45 -35.25
CA LEU A 11 12.75 -23.89 -33.86
C LEU A 11 13.74 -23.08 -33.00
N VAL A 12 14.42 -22.08 -33.58
CA VAL A 12 15.42 -21.25 -32.85
C VAL A 12 14.94 -19.81 -32.58
N VAL A 13 13.82 -19.36 -33.18
CA VAL A 13 13.34 -17.97 -33.05
C VAL A 13 12.28 -17.80 -31.94
N LEU A 14 11.80 -18.88 -31.31
CA LEU A 14 10.73 -18.81 -30.30
C LEU A 14 11.20 -18.75 -28.83
N ILE A 15 12.50 -18.57 -28.54
CA ILE A 15 13.03 -18.47 -27.16
C ILE A 15 13.59 -17.06 -26.84
N ALA A 16 13.60 -16.12 -27.79
CA ALA A 16 14.05 -14.75 -27.53
C ALA A 16 12.99 -13.84 -26.87
N GLY A 17 11.86 -14.41 -26.42
CA GLY A 17 10.76 -13.69 -25.76
C GLY A 17 10.70 -13.91 -24.24
N ILE A 18 11.62 -14.68 -23.66
CA ILE A 18 11.85 -14.63 -22.22
C ILE A 18 12.66 -13.35 -22.01
N SER A 19 11.95 -12.22 -21.90
CA SER A 19 12.46 -11.09 -21.12
C SER A 19 12.88 -11.71 -19.79
N CYS A 20 14.18 -11.96 -19.69
CA CYS A 20 14.82 -12.19 -18.42
C CYS A 20 14.34 -10.99 -17.61
N MET A 21 13.43 -11.21 -16.65
CA MET A 21 13.37 -10.35 -15.49
C MET A 21 14.72 -10.60 -14.82
N ALA A 22 15.75 -9.98 -15.38
CA ALA A 22 17.01 -9.83 -14.73
C ALA A 22 16.61 -9.13 -13.44
N SER A 23 16.69 -9.86 -12.33
CA SER A 23 16.62 -9.29 -11.00
C SER A 23 17.46 -8.02 -11.06
N GLN A 24 16.81 -6.85 -11.06
CA GLN A 24 17.55 -5.60 -11.04
C GLN A 24 18.39 -5.70 -9.78
N GLN A 25 19.71 -5.74 -9.96
CA GLN A 25 20.60 -5.80 -8.82
C GLN A 25 20.46 -4.44 -8.14
N ILE A 26 19.81 -4.44 -6.98
CA ILE A 26 19.56 -3.22 -6.21
C ILE A 26 20.92 -2.65 -5.82
N THR A 27 21.26 -1.51 -6.44
CA THR A 27 22.49 -0.77 -6.19
C THR A 27 22.30 0.15 -4.99
N ASP A 28 23.40 0.65 -4.44
CA ASP A 28 23.35 1.67 -3.37
C ASP A 28 22.59 2.94 -3.83
N SER A 29 22.75 3.35 -5.09
CA SER A 29 22.02 4.49 -5.66
C SER A 29 20.52 4.26 -5.73
N HIS A 30 20.10 3.02 -5.98
CA HIS A 30 18.70 2.60 -6.03
C HIS A 30 18.09 2.63 -4.63
N ARG A 31 18.79 2.06 -3.63
CA ARG A 31 18.37 2.14 -2.22
C ARG A 31 18.26 3.58 -1.74
N GLN A 32 19.23 4.43 -2.09
CA GLN A 32 19.20 5.84 -1.75
C GLN A 32 17.99 6.55 -2.38
N ALA A 33 17.66 6.25 -3.64
CA ALA A 33 16.46 6.83 -4.28
C ALA A 33 15.17 6.41 -3.56
N ALA A 34 15.08 5.17 -3.08
CA ALA A 34 13.95 4.70 -2.27
C ALA A 34 13.88 5.40 -0.91
N GLU A 35 15.01 5.56 -0.22
CA GLU A 35 15.07 6.29 1.05
C GLU A 35 14.63 7.75 0.88
N GLU A 36 15.11 8.43 -0.17
CA GLU A 36 14.71 9.82 -0.47
C GLU A 36 13.21 9.96 -0.71
N LEU A 37 12.59 8.99 -1.39
CA LEU A 37 11.14 8.94 -1.59
C LEU A 37 10.41 8.82 -0.25
N LEU A 38 10.81 7.86 0.58
CA LEU A 38 10.17 7.61 1.88
C LEU A 38 10.26 8.81 2.82
N VAL A 39 11.40 9.51 2.81
CA VAL A 39 11.59 10.77 3.53
C VAL A 39 10.69 11.86 2.96
N ALA A 40 10.60 12.00 1.64
CA ALA A 40 9.72 12.99 0.99
C ALA A 40 8.23 12.72 1.28
N MET A 41 7.85 11.46 1.45
CA MET A 41 6.50 11.04 1.85
C MET A 41 6.22 11.26 3.35
N GLY A 42 7.24 11.54 4.17
CA GLY A 42 7.08 11.71 5.62
C GLY A 42 6.83 10.40 6.37
N MET A 43 7.41 9.30 5.90
CA MET A 43 7.17 7.95 6.47
C MET A 43 7.57 7.86 7.95
N GLU A 44 8.67 8.49 8.35
CA GLU A 44 9.12 8.54 9.75
C GLU A 44 8.05 9.13 10.68
N ARG A 45 7.53 10.31 10.33
CA ARG A 45 6.42 10.95 11.07
C ARG A 45 5.18 10.05 11.09
N THR A 46 4.85 9.43 9.95
CA THR A 46 3.68 8.56 9.82
C THR A 46 3.77 7.34 10.75
N LEU A 47 4.94 6.71 10.86
CA LEU A 47 5.18 5.60 11.77
C LEU A 47 5.05 6.04 13.22
N GLU A 48 5.62 7.19 13.59
CA GLU A 48 5.51 7.73 14.95
C GLU A 48 4.06 8.05 15.33
N GLU A 49 3.33 8.73 14.46
CA GLU A 49 1.91 9.03 14.65
C GLU A 49 1.07 7.75 14.75
N SER A 50 1.41 6.73 13.96
CA SER A 50 0.76 5.42 14.00
C SER A 50 0.98 4.70 15.33
N ILE A 51 2.22 4.71 15.87
CA ILE A 51 2.51 4.15 17.20
C ILE A 51 1.65 4.86 18.26
N ASN A 52 1.63 6.20 18.25
CA ASN A 52 0.89 7.00 19.22
C ASN A 52 -0.62 6.77 19.13
N SER A 53 -1.18 6.79 17.92
CA SER A 53 -2.61 6.63 17.67
C SER A 53 -3.10 5.22 18.05
N ASN A 54 -2.38 4.17 17.61
CA ASN A 54 -2.75 2.79 17.92
C ASN A 54 -2.65 2.50 19.41
N LEU A 55 -1.58 2.96 20.07
CA LEU A 55 -1.44 2.79 21.52
C LEU A 55 -2.56 3.52 22.27
N SER A 56 -2.86 4.76 21.89
CA SER A 56 -3.95 5.54 22.50
C SER A 56 -5.31 4.85 22.33
N MET A 57 -5.59 4.32 21.13
CA MET A 57 -6.82 3.57 20.85
C MET A 57 -6.89 2.29 21.68
N GLN A 58 -5.79 1.54 21.79
CA GLN A 58 -5.73 0.32 22.59
C GLN A 58 -5.99 0.60 24.08
N LEU A 59 -5.46 1.70 24.60
CA LEU A 59 -5.67 2.12 25.99
C LEU A 59 -7.10 2.60 26.25
N GLN A 60 -7.73 3.27 25.28
CA GLN A 60 -9.15 3.64 25.36
C GLN A 60 -10.05 2.39 25.40
N GLN A 61 -9.72 1.36 24.62
CA GLN A 61 -10.45 0.10 24.58
C GLN A 61 -10.19 -0.77 25.82
N MET A 62 -8.97 -0.73 26.38
CA MET A 62 -8.55 -1.52 27.52
C MET A 62 -7.88 -0.66 28.60
N PRO A 63 -8.65 0.12 29.39
CA PRO A 63 -8.11 1.04 30.38
C PRO A 63 -7.20 0.38 31.44
N GLN A 64 -7.38 -0.92 31.71
CA GLN A 64 -6.54 -1.69 32.63
C GLN A 64 -5.06 -1.77 32.19
N LEU A 65 -4.78 -1.52 30.91
CA LEU A 65 -3.43 -1.52 30.35
C LEU A 65 -2.71 -0.18 30.52
N ALA A 66 -3.40 0.88 30.96
CA ALA A 66 -2.82 2.22 31.09
C ALA A 66 -1.57 2.26 31.99
N GLN A 67 -1.55 1.42 33.03
CA GLN A 67 -0.38 1.30 33.93
C GLN A 67 0.86 0.68 33.25
N TYR A 68 0.72 0.09 32.06
CA TYR A 68 1.80 -0.53 31.28
C TYR A 68 2.10 0.26 29.99
N GLU A 69 1.58 1.48 29.86
CA GLU A 69 1.75 2.30 28.67
C GLU A 69 3.24 2.49 28.31
N ASP A 70 4.07 2.77 29.31
CA ASP A 70 5.51 2.96 29.16
C ASP A 70 6.20 1.72 28.58
N VAL A 71 5.85 0.52 29.06
CA VAL A 71 6.37 -0.76 28.57
C VAL A 71 5.95 -1.00 27.13
N MET A 72 4.66 -0.79 26.81
CA MET A 72 4.13 -0.96 25.46
C MET A 72 4.76 0.03 24.49
N ARG A 73 4.84 1.31 24.89
CA ARG A 73 5.47 2.38 24.11
C ARG A 73 6.93 2.05 23.83
N ALA A 74 7.71 1.66 24.85
CA ALA A 74 9.11 1.29 24.70
C ALA A 74 9.28 0.10 23.72
N PHE A 75 8.40 -0.91 23.81
CA PHE A 75 8.42 -2.03 22.88
C PHE A 75 8.14 -1.60 21.43
N LEU A 76 7.11 -0.77 21.22
CA LEU A 76 6.74 -0.27 19.90
C LEU A 76 7.86 0.59 19.29
N TYR A 77 8.43 1.54 20.03
CA TYR A 77 9.57 2.33 19.54
C TYR A 77 10.81 1.48 19.27
N LYS A 78 10.98 0.34 19.94
CA LYS A 78 12.12 -0.55 19.68
C LYS A 78 12.02 -1.30 18.36
N TYR A 79 10.81 -1.69 17.95
CA TYR A 79 10.60 -2.61 16.81
C TYR A 79 9.75 -2.05 15.67
N MET A 80 9.11 -0.90 15.88
CA MET A 80 8.27 -0.23 14.88
C MET A 80 8.72 1.19 14.57
N SER A 81 9.85 1.63 15.13
CA SER A 81 10.46 2.92 14.79
C SER A 81 10.99 2.93 13.37
N TRP A 82 11.16 4.14 12.84
CA TRP A 82 11.81 4.36 11.56
C TRP A 82 13.23 3.79 11.55
N GLU A 83 13.99 3.98 12.62
CA GLU A 83 15.36 3.48 12.75
C GLU A 83 15.45 1.95 12.60
N TYR A 84 14.45 1.22 13.10
CA TYR A 84 14.39 -0.23 12.99
C TYR A 84 13.87 -0.70 11.63
N LEU A 85 12.82 -0.06 11.11
CA LEU A 85 12.12 -0.52 9.92
C LEU A 85 12.66 0.04 8.60
N LYS A 86 13.40 1.15 8.62
CA LYS A 86 13.83 1.89 7.43
C LYS A 86 14.46 0.98 6.40
N GLU A 87 15.46 0.19 6.78
CA GLU A 87 16.20 -0.64 5.82
C GLU A 87 15.29 -1.66 5.12
N HIS A 88 14.30 -2.22 5.83
CA HIS A 88 13.31 -3.14 5.27
C HIS A 88 12.35 -2.43 4.31
N ILE A 89 11.87 -1.24 4.66
CA ILE A 89 10.96 -0.46 3.81
C ILE A 89 11.70 0.07 2.57
N VAL A 90 12.94 0.53 2.72
CA VAL A 90 13.80 0.94 1.61
C VAL A 90 14.00 -0.21 0.63
N GLN A 91 14.30 -1.40 1.14
CA GLN A 91 14.45 -2.60 0.31
C GLN A 91 13.17 -2.91 -0.46
N LEU A 92 12.02 -2.92 0.22
CA LEU A 92 10.71 -3.12 -0.40
C LEU A 92 10.48 -2.15 -1.57
N TYR A 93 10.72 -0.85 -1.36
CA TYR A 93 10.51 0.15 -2.42
C TYR A 93 11.53 0.02 -3.56
N ALA A 94 12.77 -0.35 -3.28
CA ALA A 94 13.78 -0.59 -4.29
C ALA A 94 13.52 -1.88 -5.11
N GLU A 95 12.80 -2.86 -4.55
CA GLU A 95 12.39 -4.07 -5.27
C GLU A 95 11.21 -3.81 -6.21
N GLU A 96 10.27 -2.95 -5.82
CA GLU A 96 9.02 -2.72 -6.56
C GLU A 96 9.11 -1.63 -7.63
N PHE A 97 10.03 -0.67 -7.48
CA PHE A 97 10.19 0.46 -8.39
C PHE A 97 11.59 0.52 -8.93
N THR A 98 11.75 0.92 -10.19
CA THR A 98 13.07 1.25 -10.74
C THR A 98 13.65 2.50 -10.08
N GLU A 99 14.99 2.65 -10.08
CA GLU A 99 15.64 3.84 -9.55
C GLU A 99 15.10 5.14 -10.18
N GLN A 100 14.82 5.12 -11.49
CA GLN A 100 14.28 6.28 -12.20
C GLN A 100 12.88 6.66 -11.68
N GLU A 101 11.97 5.69 -11.54
CA GLU A 101 10.62 5.94 -11.04
C GLU A 101 10.65 6.49 -9.61
N LEU A 102 11.49 5.94 -8.74
CA LEU A 102 11.67 6.45 -7.37
C LEU A 102 12.07 7.93 -7.38
N ARG A 103 13.01 8.32 -8.25
CA ARG A 103 13.45 9.71 -8.40
C ARG A 103 12.34 10.62 -8.95
N GLU A 104 11.59 10.16 -9.94
CA GLU A 104 10.47 10.90 -10.54
C GLU A 104 9.35 11.14 -9.52
N ILE A 105 8.96 10.10 -8.79
CA ILE A 105 7.93 10.19 -7.74
C ILE A 105 8.42 11.13 -6.62
N THR A 106 9.69 11.01 -6.20
CA THR A 106 10.30 11.91 -5.21
C THR A 106 10.24 13.36 -5.67
N ALA A 107 10.56 13.64 -6.93
CA ALA A 107 10.53 14.99 -7.50
C ALA A 107 9.12 15.59 -7.42
N PHE A 108 8.09 14.79 -7.72
CA PHE A 108 6.69 15.22 -7.57
C PHE A 108 6.33 15.52 -6.12
N TYR A 109 6.62 14.62 -5.17
CA TYR A 109 6.27 14.83 -3.76
C TYR A 109 7.03 15.98 -3.10
N ARG A 110 8.20 16.39 -3.64
CA ARG A 110 8.90 17.60 -3.20
C ARG A 110 8.22 18.90 -3.63
N THR A 111 7.31 18.88 -4.61
CA THR A 111 6.55 20.07 -5.01
C THR A 111 5.50 20.45 -3.97
N GLU A 112 5.08 21.72 -3.94
CA GLU A 112 4.02 22.18 -3.04
C GLU A 112 2.69 21.43 -3.26
N THR A 113 2.36 21.11 -4.51
CA THR A 113 1.17 20.32 -4.83
C THR A 113 1.30 18.87 -4.38
N GLY A 114 2.49 18.26 -4.53
CA GLY A 114 2.76 16.90 -4.07
C GLY A 114 2.67 16.77 -2.55
N LYS A 115 3.28 17.69 -1.80
CA LYS A 115 3.14 17.76 -0.33
C LYS A 115 1.68 17.94 0.08
N LYS A 116 0.97 18.88 -0.54
CA LYS A 116 -0.46 19.12 -0.29
C LYS A 116 -1.31 17.89 -0.56
N LEU A 117 -0.99 17.10 -1.58
CA LEU A 117 -1.68 15.85 -1.87
C LEU A 117 -1.48 14.85 -0.72
N ILE A 118 -0.25 14.67 -0.22
CA ILE A 118 0.02 13.80 0.94
C ILE A 118 -0.81 14.25 2.15
N GLU A 119 -0.74 15.54 2.50
CA GLU A 119 -1.44 16.10 3.65
C GLU A 119 -2.97 15.97 3.55
N LEU A 120 -3.53 16.13 2.35
CA LEU A 120 -4.98 16.07 2.15
C LEU A 120 -5.52 14.68 1.91
N THR A 121 -4.69 13.69 1.55
CA THR A 121 -5.16 12.34 1.23
C THR A 121 -6.01 11.72 2.35
N PRO A 122 -5.60 11.75 3.65
CA PRO A 122 -6.44 11.23 4.74
C PRO A 122 -7.79 11.95 4.85
N VAL A 123 -7.80 13.28 4.69
CA VAL A 123 -9.02 14.10 4.75
C VAL A 123 -9.96 13.80 3.58
N LEU A 124 -9.40 13.62 2.38
CA LEU A 124 -10.16 13.26 1.19
C LEU A 124 -10.78 11.85 1.33
N MET A 125 -10.02 10.88 1.85
CA MET A 125 -10.54 9.54 2.15
C MET A 125 -11.69 9.59 3.17
N GLN A 126 -11.52 10.34 4.27
CA GLN A 126 -12.57 10.52 5.28
C GLN A 126 -13.85 11.10 4.68
N LYS A 127 -13.73 12.17 3.88
CA LYS A 127 -14.87 12.78 3.20
C LYS A 127 -15.51 11.84 2.18
N GLY A 128 -14.71 11.07 1.45
CA GLY A 128 -15.19 10.04 0.53
C GLY A 128 -16.03 8.97 1.22
N MET A 129 -15.58 8.48 2.37
CA MET A 129 -16.35 7.52 3.18
C MET A 129 -17.68 8.12 3.66
N ALA A 130 -17.69 9.36 4.12
CA ALA A 130 -18.93 10.03 4.55
C ALA A 130 -19.94 10.19 3.41
N ILE A 131 -19.47 10.46 2.18
CA ILE A 131 -20.33 10.48 0.98
C ILE A 131 -20.95 9.11 0.74
N GLY A 132 -20.16 8.03 0.83
CA GLY A 132 -20.66 6.66 0.68
C GLY A 132 -21.67 6.26 1.75
N GLN A 133 -21.41 6.61 3.01
CA GLN A 133 -22.35 6.39 4.12
C GLN A 133 -23.69 7.08 3.86
N LYS A 134 -23.66 8.35 3.46
CA LYS A 134 -24.86 9.11 3.12
C LYS A 134 -25.64 8.47 1.97
N ALA A 135 -24.96 7.99 0.93
CA ALA A 135 -25.62 7.32 -0.19
C ALA A 135 -26.37 6.05 0.27
N VAL A 136 -25.76 5.25 1.17
CA VAL A 136 -26.42 4.08 1.78
C VAL A 136 -27.61 4.49 2.63
N GLU A 137 -27.49 5.53 3.44
CA GLU A 137 -28.59 6.04 4.27
C GLU A 137 -29.79 6.47 3.44
N GLU A 138 -29.55 7.21 2.34
CA GLU A 138 -30.60 7.69 1.43
C GLU A 138 -31.32 6.54 0.70
N HIS A 139 -30.61 5.43 0.42
CA HIS A 139 -31.13 4.27 -0.32
C HIS A 139 -31.42 3.05 0.57
N LEU A 140 -31.39 3.21 1.88
CA LEU A 140 -31.63 2.12 2.83
C LEU A 140 -32.99 1.41 2.61
N PRO A 141 -34.11 2.12 2.30
CA PRO A 141 -35.37 1.46 2.03
C PRO A 141 -35.34 0.55 0.79
N GLU A 142 -34.62 0.96 -0.26
CA GLU A 142 -34.44 0.15 -1.47
C GLU A 142 -33.68 -1.14 -1.15
N LEU A 143 -32.59 -1.04 -0.39
CA LEU A 143 -31.84 -2.21 0.08
C LEU A 143 -32.72 -3.17 0.90
N GLN A 144 -33.57 -2.65 1.78
CA GLN A 144 -34.52 -3.47 2.56
C GLN A 144 -35.49 -4.22 1.64
N GLN A 145 -36.03 -3.56 0.61
CA GLN A 145 -36.91 -4.20 -0.37
C GLN A 145 -36.19 -5.30 -1.16
N MET A 146 -34.96 -5.05 -1.60
CA MET A 146 -34.15 -6.05 -2.30
C MET A 146 -33.90 -7.30 -1.44
N ILE A 147 -33.60 -7.12 -0.15
CA ILE A 147 -33.42 -8.23 0.79
C ILE A 147 -34.72 -9.02 0.94
N LEU A 148 -35.87 -8.34 1.14
CA LEU A 148 -37.17 -8.99 1.28
C LEU A 148 -37.55 -9.81 0.04
N GLN A 149 -37.34 -9.24 -1.16
CA GLN A 149 -37.58 -9.94 -2.41
C GLN A 149 -36.70 -11.20 -2.50
N LYS A 150 -35.41 -11.09 -2.14
CA LYS A 150 -34.51 -12.24 -2.22
C LYS A 150 -34.87 -13.36 -1.25
N MET A 151 -35.36 -13.02 -0.06
CA MET A 151 -35.86 -14.00 0.91
C MET A 151 -37.09 -14.74 0.40
N GLN A 152 -38.02 -14.05 -0.28
CA GLN A 152 -39.21 -14.66 -0.85
C GLN A 152 -38.85 -15.64 -1.98
N GLU A 153 -37.94 -15.25 -2.87
CA GLU A 153 -37.42 -16.14 -3.93
C GLU A 153 -36.83 -17.42 -3.34
N ALA A 154 -35.98 -17.30 -2.31
CA ALA A 154 -35.33 -18.45 -1.68
C ALA A 154 -36.32 -19.43 -1.02
N ASN A 155 -37.40 -18.91 -0.43
CA ASN A 155 -38.42 -19.74 0.22
C ASN A 155 -39.41 -20.37 -0.77
N SER A 156 -39.57 -19.82 -1.97
CA SER A 156 -40.45 -20.36 -3.03
C SER A 156 -39.80 -21.45 -3.88
N GLY A 157 -38.49 -21.67 -3.73
CA GLY A 157 -37.73 -22.72 -4.41
C GLY A 157 -37.55 -24.01 -3.60
N GLN A 158 -38.22 -24.12 -2.43
CA GLN A 158 -38.40 -25.36 -1.65
C GLN A 158 -39.83 -25.84 -1.78
#